data_AF-A0A976J1V0-F1
#
_entry.id   AF-A0A976J1V0-F1
#
_cell.length_a   1.000
_cell.length_b   1.000
_cell.length_c   1.000
_cell.angle_alpha   90.00
_cell.angle_beta   90.00
_cell.angle_gamma   90.00
#
_symmetry.space_group_name_H-M   'P 1'
#
loop_
_entity.id
_entity.type
_entity.pdbx_description
1 polymer ?
#
loop_
_entity_poly.entity_id
_entity_poly.type
_entity_poly.pdbx_seq_one_letter_code
_entity_poly.pdbx_strand_id
1 'polypeptide(L)'
;MARLKNWLIVLFVAADQLAHMLLAGPKYVLVGGPKPDPDETISGKVGRRAIAGSRWARICEWMIDTPIRLLGGEAGHCRATSAREAKRTGNG
;
A
#
# COMPACT_ATOMS: atom_id res chain seq x y z
N MET A 1 10.76 -9.23 22.08
CA MET A 1 10.93 -8.38 20.87
C MET A 1 9.89 -8.63 19.77
N ALA A 2 9.44 -9.87 19.53
CA ALA A 2 8.45 -10.17 18.48
C ALA A 2 7.13 -9.38 18.58
N ARG A 3 6.60 -9.17 19.80
CA ARG A 3 5.36 -8.39 20.01
C ARG A 3 5.50 -6.92 19.61
N LEU A 4 6.63 -6.27 19.95
CA LEU A 4 6.92 -4.89 19.56
C LEU A 4 7.04 -4.75 18.05
N LYS A 5 7.77 -5.68 17.40
CA LYS A 5 7.88 -5.72 15.94
C LYS A 5 6.51 -5.82 15.27
N ASN A 6 5.65 -6.73 15.74
CA ASN A 6 4.30 -6.89 15.19
C ASN A 6 3.44 -5.64 15.42
N TRP A 7 3.52 -5.02 16.59
CA TRP A 7 2.81 -3.77 16.88
C TRP A 7 3.27 -2.63 15.94
N LEU A 8 4.57 -2.47 15.72
CA LEU A 8 5.10 -1.48 14.77
C LEU A 8 4.61 -1.73 13.35
N ILE A 9 4.60 -2.99 12.89
CA ILE A 9 4.08 -3.33 11.56
C ILE A 9 2.61 -2.95 11.44
N VAL A 10 1.78 -3.27 12.44
CA VAL A 10 0.35 -2.90 12.45
C VAL A 10 0.18 -1.37 12.44
N LEU A 11 1.00 -0.64 13.20
CA LEU A 11 1.00 0.82 13.21
C LEU A 11 1.33 1.41 11.84
N PHE A 12 2.34 0.86 11.15
CA PHE A 12 2.70 1.29 9.79
C PHE A 12 1.58 1.01 8.78
N VAL A 13 0.92 -0.16 8.87
CA VAL A 13 -0.23 -0.48 8.00
C VAL A 13 -1.38 0.51 8.26
N ALA A 14 -1.70 0.80 9.51
CA ALA A 14 -2.75 1.77 9.84
C ALA A 14 -2.43 3.18 9.34
N ALA A 15 -1.16 3.61 9.43
CA ALA A 15 -0.71 4.89 8.90
C ALA A 15 -0.82 4.95 7.37
N ASP A 16 -0.49 3.87 6.66
CA ASP A 16 -0.63 3.76 5.20
C ASP A 16 -2.11 3.81 4.77
N GLN A 17 -3.00 3.07 5.46
CA GLN A 17 -4.44 3.13 5.22
C GLN A 17 -5.03 4.52 5.50
N LEU A 18 -4.57 5.19 6.57
CA LEU A 18 -4.98 6.55 6.87
C LEU A 18 -4.53 7.53 5.77
N ALA A 19 -3.28 7.43 5.33
CA ALA A 19 -2.77 8.24 4.23
C ALA A 19 -3.55 7.98 2.94
N HIS A 20 -3.91 6.73 2.65
CA HIS A 20 -4.74 6.37 1.52
C HIS A 20 -6.09 7.08 1.58
N MET A 21 -6.80 6.99 2.71
CA MET A 21 -8.10 7.63 2.91
C MET A 21 -8.03 9.15 2.79
N LEU A 22 -6.98 9.78 3.35
CA LEU A 22 -6.77 11.23 3.26
C LEU A 22 -6.53 11.72 1.82
N LEU A 23 -6.04 10.87 0.92
CA LEU A 23 -5.83 11.24 -0.49
C LEU A 23 -7.00 10.81 -1.38
N ALA A 24 -7.51 9.60 -1.19
CA ALA A 24 -8.57 9.02 -2.02
C ALA A 24 -9.94 9.62 -1.70
N GLY A 25 -10.22 9.94 -0.44
CA GLY A 25 -11.48 10.55 0.00
C GLY A 25 -11.73 11.90 -0.66
N PRO A 26 -10.83 12.89 -0.52
CA PRO A 26 -10.98 14.18 -1.19
C PRO A 26 -11.07 14.04 -2.71
N LYS A 27 -10.27 13.16 -3.32
CA LYS A 27 -10.37 12.88 -4.76
C LYS A 27 -11.75 12.35 -5.15
N TYR A 28 -12.30 11.40 -4.39
CA TYR A 28 -13.62 10.83 -4.66
C TYR A 28 -14.72 11.89 -4.55
N VAL A 29 -14.67 12.75 -3.54
CA VAL A 29 -15.67 13.83 -3.34
C VAL A 29 -15.58 14.89 -4.43
N LEU A 30 -14.35 15.29 -4.82
CA LEU A 30 -14.15 16.42 -5.74
C LEU A 30 -14.18 16.03 -7.23
N VAL A 31 -13.69 14.83 -7.58
CA VAL A 31 -13.49 14.39 -8.98
C VAL A 31 -14.37 13.18 -9.31
N GLY A 32 -14.86 12.45 -8.31
CA GLY A 32 -15.58 11.19 -8.50
C GLY A 32 -14.66 9.99 -8.74
N GLY A 33 -15.23 8.90 -9.24
CA GLY A 33 -14.54 7.65 -9.52
C GLY A 33 -14.99 6.48 -8.64
N PRO A 34 -14.22 5.39 -8.58
CA PRO A 34 -14.57 4.24 -7.76
C PRO A 34 -14.55 4.60 -6.27
N LYS A 35 -15.47 4.00 -5.51
CA LYS A 35 -15.52 4.15 -4.04
C LYS A 35 -14.17 3.76 -3.44
N PRO A 36 -13.56 4.58 -2.57
CA PRO A 36 -12.34 4.19 -1.87
C PRO A 36 -12.61 2.97 -0.99
N ASP A 37 -11.69 2.01 -1.02
CA ASP A 37 -11.73 0.80 -0.22
C ASP A 37 -10.96 1.05 1.09
N PRO A 38 -11.61 0.96 2.26
CA PRO A 38 -10.92 1.15 3.54
C PRO A 38 -9.82 0.12 3.81
N ASP A 39 -9.87 -1.04 3.15
CA ASP A 39 -8.84 -2.07 3.29
C ASP A 39 -7.65 -1.88 2.32
N GLU A 40 -7.74 -0.95 1.35
CA GLU A 40 -6.67 -0.65 0.39
C GLU A 40 -5.59 0.26 1.03
N THR A 41 -4.33 -0.17 1.00
CA THR A 41 -3.18 0.66 1.34
C THR A 41 -2.65 1.43 0.13
N ILE A 42 -1.89 2.53 0.32
CA ILE A 42 -1.19 3.19 -0.80
C ILE A 42 -0.16 2.23 -1.38
N SER A 43 0.61 1.54 -0.53
CA SER A 43 1.62 0.58 -0.97
C SER A 43 1.01 -0.57 -1.78
N GLY A 44 -0.13 -1.13 -1.36
CA GLY A 44 -0.87 -2.16 -2.10
C GLY A 44 -1.43 -1.67 -3.43
N LYS A 45 -1.99 -0.45 -3.47
CA LYS A 45 -2.44 0.19 -4.72
C LYS A 45 -1.31 0.43 -5.70
N VAL A 46 -0.19 0.96 -5.20
CA VAL A 46 1.03 1.20 -5.98
C VAL A 46 1.58 -0.11 -6.51
N GLY A 47 1.67 -1.15 -5.68
CA GLY A 47 2.07 -2.50 -6.08
C GLY A 47 1.19 -3.06 -7.20
N ARG A 48 -0.14 -3.02 -7.03
CA ARG A 48 -1.11 -3.45 -8.04
C ARG A 48 -0.95 -2.70 -9.36
N ARG A 49 -0.77 -1.37 -9.31
CA ARG A 49 -0.59 -0.53 -10.50
C ARG A 49 0.78 -0.73 -11.16
N ALA A 50 1.82 -0.99 -10.38
CA ALA A 50 3.15 -1.30 -10.89
C ALA A 50 3.17 -2.66 -11.60
N ILE A 51 2.52 -3.68 -11.03
CA ILE A 51 2.29 -5.00 -11.67
C ILE A 51 1.49 -4.83 -12.96
N ALA A 52 0.46 -3.98 -12.97
CA ALA A 52 -0.30 -3.64 -14.17
C ALA A 52 0.49 -2.77 -15.20
N GLY A 53 1.78 -2.51 -14.95
CA GLY A 53 2.68 -1.86 -15.90
C GLY A 53 2.71 -0.32 -15.85
N SER A 54 2.04 0.32 -14.89
CA SER A 54 1.99 1.77 -14.82
C SER A 54 3.36 2.40 -14.48
N ARG A 55 3.82 3.36 -15.31
CA ARG A 55 5.13 3.99 -15.14
C ARG A 55 5.23 4.83 -13.87
N TRP A 56 4.21 5.64 -13.55
CA TRP A 56 4.20 6.44 -12.33
C TRP A 56 4.19 5.53 -11.09
N ALA A 57 3.47 4.41 -11.15
CA ALA A 57 3.40 3.48 -10.04
C ALA A 57 4.75 2.79 -9.79
N ARG A 58 5.53 2.48 -10.82
CA ARG A 58 6.90 1.96 -10.66
C ARG A 58 7.84 2.96 -10.00
N ILE A 59 7.68 4.26 -10.28
CA ILE A 59 8.46 5.32 -9.62
C ILE A 59 8.06 5.42 -8.15
N CYS A 60 6.76 5.46 -7.84
CA CYS A 60 6.28 5.48 -6.47
C CYS A 60 6.68 4.21 -5.71
N GLU A 61 6.60 3.03 -6.34
CA GLU A 61 7.06 1.76 -5.78
C GLU A 61 8.51 1.85 -5.37
N TRP A 62 9.40 2.35 -6.25
CA TRP A 62 10.80 2.53 -5.93
C TRP A 62 11.03 3.49 -4.76
N MET A 63 10.27 4.59 -4.70
CA MET A 63 10.36 5.57 -3.59
C MET A 63 9.90 4.98 -2.26
N ILE A 64 8.90 4.09 -2.25
CA ILE A 64 8.39 3.44 -1.04
C ILE A 64 9.28 2.28 -0.61
N ASP A 65 9.74 1.46 -1.55
CA ASP A 65 10.55 0.28 -1.26
C ASP A 65 11.99 0.65 -0.83
N THR A 66 12.55 1.76 -1.30
CA THR A 66 13.91 2.22 -0.96
C THR A 66 14.13 2.42 0.55
N PRO A 67 13.33 3.23 1.27
CA PRO A 67 13.48 3.39 2.71
C PRO A 67 13.18 2.11 3.49
N ILE A 68 12.23 1.29 3.03
CA ILE A 68 11.92 0.00 3.67
C ILE A 68 13.11 -0.96 3.56
N ARG A 69 13.76 -1.01 2.40
CA ARG A 69 14.98 -1.78 2.18
C ARG A 69 16.13 -1.26 3.06
N LEU A 70 16.27 0.06 3.19
CA LEU A 70 17.31 0.67 4.03
C LEU A 70 17.15 0.33 5.52
N LEU A 71 15.90 0.15 5.97
CA LEU A 71 15.56 -0.27 7.33
C LEU A 71 15.64 -1.80 7.53
N GLY A 72 16.19 -2.54 6.56
CA GLY A 72 16.33 -4.01 6.62
C GLY A 72 15.05 -4.79 6.33
N GLY A 73 14.03 -4.13 5.75
CA GLY A 73 12.82 -4.78 5.25
C GLY A 73 13.05 -5.54 3.95
N GLU A 74 12.11 -6.42 3.60
CA GLU A 74 12.14 -7.16 2.34
C GLU A 74 11.93 -6.22 1.14
N ALA A 75 12.68 -6.47 0.05
CA ALA A 75 12.48 -5.80 -1.22
C ALA A 75 11.14 -6.23 -1.85
N GLY A 76 10.46 -5.31 -2.55
CA GLY A 76 9.16 -5.59 -3.14
C GLY A 76 8.00 -5.44 -2.16
N HIS A 77 8.11 -4.55 -1.16
CA HIS A 77 7.09 -4.34 -0.14
C HIS A 77 5.73 -4.02 -0.76
N CYS A 78 5.69 -3.11 -1.74
CA CYS A 78 4.44 -2.74 -2.41
C CYS A 78 3.75 -3.93 -3.09
N ARG A 79 4.50 -4.78 -3.81
CA ARG A 79 3.95 -5.97 -4.49
C ARG A 79 3.51 -7.04 -3.51
N ALA A 80 4.29 -7.26 -2.46
CA ALA A 80 3.95 -8.20 -1.39
C ALA A 80 2.65 -7.77 -0.69
N THR A 81 2.48 -6.48 -0.40
CA THR A 81 1.25 -5.94 0.17
C THR A 81 0.07 -6.13 -0.77
N SER A 82 0.22 -5.78 -2.06
CA SER A 82 -0.81 -6.01 -3.07
C SER A 82 -1.25 -7.48 -3.16
N ALA A 83 -0.31 -8.43 -3.12
CA ALA A 83 -0.62 -9.85 -3.15
C ALA A 83 -1.34 -10.33 -1.87
N ARG A 84 -1.00 -9.77 -0.69
CA ARG A 84 -1.68 -10.07 0.57
C ARG A 84 -3.11 -9.53 0.58
N GLU A 85 -3.31 -8.31 0.09
CA GLU A 85 -4.65 -7.71 -0.05
C GLU A 85 -5.53 -8.53 -1.00
N ALA A 86 -5.00 -8.96 -2.15
CA ALA A 86 -5.74 -9.81 -3.11
C ALA A 86 -6.21 -11.14 -2.49
N LYS A 87 -5.36 -11.77 -1.66
CA LYS A 87 -5.75 -12.97 -0.90
C LYS A 87 -6.84 -12.70 0.15
N ARG A 88 -6.86 -11.49 0.73
CA ARG A 88 -7.82 -11.10 1.77
C ARG A 88 -9.20 -10.80 1.19
N THR A 89 -9.27 -10.29 -0.03
CA THR A 89 -10.53 -9.99 -0.73
C THR A 89 -11.14 -11.17 -1.48
N GLY A 90 -10.52 -12.36 -1.45
CA GLY A 90 -11.09 -13.59 -2.01
C GLY A 90 -11.03 -13.72 -3.54
N ASN A 91 -10.24 -12.87 -4.22
CA ASN A 91 -9.91 -13.05 -5.64
C ASN A 91 -8.63 -13.89 -5.76
N GLY A 92 -8.78 -15.20 -5.55
CA GLY A 92 -7.80 -16.23 -5.88
C GLY A 92 -8.17 -16.94 -7.17
#